data_AF-Q846A3-F1
#
_entry.id   AF-Q846A3-F1
#
_cell.length_a   1.000
_cell.length_b   1.000
_cell.length_c   1.000
_cell.angle_alpha   90.00
_cell.angle_beta   90.00
_cell.angle_gamma   90.00
#
_symmetry.space_group_name_H-M   'P 1'
#
loop_
_entity.id
_entity.type
_entity.pdbx_description
1 polymer ?
#
loop_
_entity_poly.entity_id
_entity_poly.type
_entity_poly.pdbx_seq_one_letter_code
_entity_poly.pdbx_strand_id
1 'polypeptide(L)'
;ENHEVTRVGAHQPSPVDVRLVAATSIDLAQAVAAGKFNERLYDYLREGKLDLPALREQPGNILPLAEYFVGIYSQRLNLPVQLVSEAAQKTLEAY
;
A
#
# COMPACT_ATOMS: atom_id res chain seq x y z
N GLU A 1 -18.79 18.27 -3.92
CA GLU A 1 -18.80 17.22 -4.95
C GLU A 1 -20.20 16.62 -5.00
N ASN A 2 -20.66 16.11 -6.14
CA ASN A 2 -22.08 15.74 -6.32
C ASN A 2 -22.41 14.28 -5.94
N HIS A 3 -21.42 13.48 -5.51
CA HIS A 3 -21.59 12.07 -5.13
C HIS A 3 -22.32 11.25 -6.21
N GLU A 4 -21.92 11.43 -7.46
CA GLU A 4 -22.57 10.85 -8.63
C GLU A 4 -21.53 10.32 -9.62
N VAL A 5 -21.90 9.26 -10.34
CA VAL A 5 -21.11 8.72 -11.45
C VAL A 5 -21.99 8.54 -12.69
N THR A 6 -21.44 8.82 -13.86
CA THR A 6 -22.11 8.57 -15.14
C THR A 6 -21.37 7.47 -15.88
N ARG A 7 -22.06 6.38 -16.21
CA ARG A 7 -21.50 5.31 -17.04
C ARG A 7 -21.20 5.88 -18.43
N VAL A 8 -20.13 5.41 -19.08
CA VAL A 8 -19.82 5.81 -20.46
C VAL A 8 -21.02 5.49 -21.38
N GLY A 9 -21.52 6.51 -22.09
CA GLY A 9 -22.70 6.38 -22.95
C GLY A 9 -24.05 6.54 -22.26
N ALA A 10 -24.10 6.69 -20.93
CA ALA A 10 -25.33 7.02 -20.22
C ALA A 10 -25.58 8.54 -20.23
N HIS A 11 -26.85 8.93 -20.28
CA HIS A 11 -27.27 10.33 -20.22
C HIS A 11 -27.62 10.80 -18.80
N GLN A 12 -27.77 9.86 -17.85
CA GLN A 12 -28.18 10.17 -16.48
C GLN A 12 -27.10 9.72 -15.48
N PRO A 13 -26.70 10.61 -14.54
CA PRO A 13 -25.83 10.23 -13.43
C PRO A 13 -26.56 9.28 -12.47
N SER A 14 -25.79 8.46 -11.76
CA SER A 14 -26.26 7.59 -10.68
C SER A 14 -25.62 8.05 -9.36
N PRO A 15 -26.40 8.24 -8.29
CA PRO A 15 -25.83 8.59 -6.99
C PRO A 15 -24.98 7.44 -6.44
N VAL A 16 -23.91 7.78 -5.73
CA VAL A 16 -22.99 6.83 -5.10
C VAL A 16 -22.59 7.31 -3.72
N ASP A 17 -22.42 6.36 -2.80
CA ASP A 17 -21.78 6.59 -1.51
C ASP A 17 -20.51 5.74 -1.48
N VAL A 18 -19.35 6.39 -1.59
CA VAL A 18 -18.06 5.71 -1.75
C VAL A 18 -17.02 6.30 -0.84
N ARG A 19 -16.19 5.42 -0.28
CA ARG A 19 -14.94 5.80 0.36
C ARG A 19 -13.78 5.52 -0.59
N LEU A 20 -13.05 6.56 -0.98
CA LEU A 20 -11.87 6.44 -1.84
C LEU A 20 -10.62 6.18 -1.00
N VAL A 21 -9.88 5.12 -1.33
CA VAL A 21 -8.53 4.84 -0.81
C VAL A 21 -7.61 4.67 -2.01
N ALA A 22 -6.53 5.44 -2.05
CA ALA A 22 -5.54 5.39 -3.11
C ALA A 22 -4.15 5.15 -2.52
N ALA A 23 -3.29 4.48 -3.28
CA ALA A 23 -1.89 4.26 -2.92
C ALA A 23 -1.02 4.44 -4.17
N THR A 24 0.17 4.98 -3.99
CA THR A 24 1.11 5.29 -5.08
C THR A 24 2.53 5.23 -4.56
N SER A 25 3.44 4.70 -5.36
CA SER A 25 4.90 4.79 -5.15
C SER A 25 5.51 6.03 -5.78
N ILE A 26 4.74 6.77 -6.59
CA ILE A 26 5.16 8.01 -7.25
C ILE A 26 4.80 9.19 -6.36
N ASP A 27 5.71 10.15 -6.26
CA ASP A 27 5.44 11.46 -5.66
C ASP A 27 4.41 12.23 -6.49
N LEU A 28 3.18 12.32 -5.97
CA LEU A 28 2.08 13.02 -6.64
C LEU A 28 2.31 14.53 -6.74
N ALA A 29 3.03 15.16 -5.81
CA ALA A 29 3.33 16.59 -5.89
C ALA A 29 4.22 16.87 -7.10
N GLN A 30 5.22 16.01 -7.35
CA GLN A 30 6.04 16.09 -8.56
C GLN A 30 5.24 15.80 -9.83
N ALA A 31 4.32 14.82 -9.79
CA ALA A 31 3.48 14.50 -10.93
C ALA A 31 2.53 15.65 -11.31
N VAL A 32 1.99 16.37 -10.32
CA VAL A 32 1.20 17.60 -10.53
C VAL A 32 2.07 18.69 -11.14
N ALA A 33 3.25 18.96 -10.57
CA ALA A 33 4.18 19.95 -11.09
C ALA A 33 4.62 19.67 -12.54
N ALA A 34 4.72 18.40 -12.92
CA ALA A 34 5.01 17.96 -14.29
C ALA A 34 3.80 17.95 -15.24
N GLY A 35 2.61 18.36 -14.78
CA GLY A 35 1.36 18.34 -15.57
C GLY A 35 0.83 16.93 -15.88
N LYS A 36 1.32 15.90 -15.18
CA LYS A 36 0.95 14.50 -15.39
C LYS A 36 -0.18 14.04 -14.47
N PHE A 37 -0.54 14.84 -13.47
CA PHE A 37 -1.61 14.53 -12.53
C PHE A 37 -2.50 15.74 -12.28
N ASN A 38 -3.79 15.48 -12.07
CA ASN A 38 -4.78 16.53 -11.85
C ASN A 38 -4.62 17.14 -10.45
N GLU A 39 -4.36 18.45 -10.40
CA GLU A 39 -4.12 19.19 -9.17
C GLU A 39 -5.30 19.10 -8.18
N ARG A 40 -6.53 19.25 -8.67
CA ARG A 40 -7.73 19.18 -7.83
C ARG A 40 -7.88 17.80 -7.19
N LEU A 41 -7.65 16.72 -7.93
CA LEU A 41 -7.69 15.37 -7.36
C LEU A 41 -6.56 15.16 -6.35
N TYR A 42 -5.38 15.75 -6.57
CA TYR A 42 -4.28 15.69 -5.61
C TYR A 42 -4.65 16.36 -4.29
N ASP A 43 -5.27 17.55 -4.32
CA ASP A 43 -5.72 18.23 -3.10
C ASP A 43 -6.72 17.39 -2.30
N TYR A 44 -7.67 16.72 -2.97
CA TYR A 44 -8.60 15.79 -2.31
C TYR A 44 -7.89 14.58 -1.68
N LEU A 45 -6.94 13.97 -2.39
CA LEU A 45 -6.21 12.80 -1.89
C LEU A 45 -5.21 13.17 -0.77
N ARG A 46 -4.71 14.41 -0.75
CA ARG A 46 -3.71 14.87 0.21
C ARG A 46 -4.24 14.94 1.64
N GLU A 47 -5.53 15.26 1.83
CA GLU A 47 -6.13 15.52 3.15
C GLU A 47 -6.17 14.28 4.09
N GLY A 48 -5.87 13.08 3.59
CA GLY A 48 -5.76 11.86 4.39
C GLY A 48 -4.45 11.10 4.17
N LYS A 49 -3.39 11.78 3.72
CA LYS A 49 -2.13 11.13 3.35
C LYS A 49 -1.50 10.40 4.56
N LEU A 50 -1.30 9.10 4.40
CA LEU A 50 -0.52 8.26 5.29
C LEU A 50 0.75 7.84 4.57
N ASP A 51 1.91 8.20 5.13
CA ASP A 51 3.19 7.71 4.63
C ASP A 51 3.45 6.30 5.15
N LEU A 52 3.75 5.38 4.22
CA LEU A 52 4.16 4.03 4.52
C LEU A 52 5.69 3.95 4.43
N PRO A 53 6.41 3.95 5.57
CA PRO A 53 7.86 3.91 5.57
C PRO A 53 8.38 2.60 4.96
N ALA A 54 9.57 2.65 4.38
CA ALA A 54 10.20 1.44 3.88
C ALA A 54 10.60 0.53 5.06
N LEU A 55 10.69 -0.78 4.83
CA LEU A 55 10.99 -1.73 5.89
C LEU A 55 12.36 -1.47 6.57
N ARG A 56 13.35 -1.00 5.81
CA ARG A 56 14.67 -0.56 6.33
C ARG A 56 14.60 0.62 7.31
N GLU A 57 13.53 1.41 7.27
CA GLU A 57 13.29 2.52 8.21
C GLU A 57 12.60 2.02 9.49
N GLN A 58 12.11 0.78 9.49
CA GLN A 58 11.45 0.12 10.62
C GLN A 58 11.93 -1.33 10.78
N PRO A 59 13.23 -1.56 11.10
CA PRO A 59 13.82 -2.89 11.14
C PRO A 59 13.12 -3.83 12.14
N GLY A 60 12.52 -3.29 13.21
CA GLY A 60 11.73 -4.07 14.17
C GLY A 60 10.49 -4.75 13.57
N ASN A 61 10.05 -4.36 12.37
CA ASN A 61 8.97 -5.04 11.65
C ASN A 61 9.46 -6.22 10.81
N ILE A 62 10.77 -6.37 10.57
CA ILE A 62 11.32 -7.40 9.69
C ILE A 62 11.06 -8.80 10.25
N LEU A 63 11.46 -9.05 11.50
CA LEU A 63 11.36 -10.37 12.10
C LEU A 63 9.90 -10.84 12.28
N PRO A 64 8.97 -10.02 12.84
CA PRO A 64 7.56 -10.41 12.94
C PRO A 64 6.91 -10.75 11.59
N LEU A 65 7.25 -9.99 10.53
CA LEU A 65 6.77 -10.28 9.18
C LEU A 65 7.38 -11.58 8.63
N ALA A 66 8.68 -11.81 8.82
CA ALA A 66 9.36 -13.02 8.38
C ALA A 66 8.76 -14.27 9.03
N GLU A 67 8.54 -14.24 10.34
CA GLU A 67 7.91 -15.33 11.10
C GLU A 67 6.48 -15.60 10.62
N TYR A 68 5.68 -14.55 10.41
CA TYR A 68 4.33 -14.65 9.86
C TYR A 68 4.32 -15.38 8.50
N PHE A 69 5.20 -14.97 7.57
CA PHE A 69 5.27 -15.61 6.25
C PHE A 69 5.81 -17.04 6.31
N VAL A 70 6.83 -17.32 7.12
CA VAL A 70 7.33 -18.70 7.32
C VAL A 70 6.22 -19.60 7.86
N GLY A 71 5.40 -19.12 8.80
CA GLY A 71 4.24 -19.84 9.29
C GLY A 71 3.23 -20.18 8.19
N ILE A 72 2.87 -19.21 7.34
CA ILE A 72 1.94 -19.44 6.23
C ILE A 72 2.50 -20.43 5.20
N TYR A 73 3.75 -20.22 4.77
CA TYR A 73 4.30 -20.97 3.65
C TYR A 73 4.77 -22.37 4.05
N SER A 74 5.25 -22.57 5.28
CA SER A 74 5.59 -23.91 5.77
C SER A 74 4.38 -24.84 5.77
N GLN A 75 3.23 -24.35 6.23
CA GLN A 75 1.96 -25.06 6.18
C GLN A 75 1.52 -25.33 4.73
N ARG A 76 1.52 -24.29 3.89
CA ARG A 76 1.06 -24.41 2.49
C ARG A 76 1.92 -25.38 1.65
N LEU A 77 3.22 -25.45 1.93
CA LEU A 77 4.19 -26.27 1.19
C LEU A 77 4.50 -27.61 1.88
N ASN A 78 3.85 -27.90 3.00
CA ASN A 78 4.08 -29.10 3.80
C ASN A 78 5.57 -29.27 4.19
N LEU A 79 6.21 -28.15 4.53
CA LEU A 79 7.61 -28.11 4.97
C LEU A 79 7.68 -28.18 6.50
N PRO A 80 8.72 -28.85 7.06
CA PRO A 80 8.90 -28.97 8.51
C PRO A 80 9.48 -27.70 9.17
N VAL A 81 9.70 -26.63 8.41
CA VAL A 81 10.35 -25.40 8.92
C VAL A 81 9.34 -24.58 9.69
N GLN A 82 9.54 -24.45 11.00
CA GLN A 82 8.65 -23.65 11.86
C GLN A 82 9.29 -22.34 12.36
N LEU A 83 10.61 -22.19 12.26
CA LEU A 83 11.34 -21.07 12.86
C LEU A 83 12.45 -20.55 11.94
N VAL A 84 12.69 -19.25 11.98
CA VAL A 84 13.83 -18.59 11.36
C VAL A 84 15.04 -18.74 12.29
N SER A 85 16.17 -19.27 11.80
CA SER A 85 17.38 -19.43 12.62
C SER A 85 17.96 -18.09 13.05
N GLU A 86 18.60 -18.01 14.22
CA GLU A 86 19.20 -16.75 14.72
C GLU A 86 20.14 -16.08 13.70
N ALA A 87 20.92 -16.89 12.96
CA ALA A 87 21.81 -16.37 11.92
C ALA A 87 21.03 -15.72 10.76
N ALA A 88 19.91 -16.31 10.35
CA ALA A 88 19.03 -15.74 9.36
C ALA A 88 18.31 -14.49 9.88
N GLN A 89 17.86 -14.48 11.14
CA GLN A 89 17.24 -13.30 11.76
C GLN A 89 18.19 -12.09 11.74
N LYS A 90 19.44 -12.28 12.21
CA LYS A 90 20.47 -11.24 12.18
C LYS A 90 20.77 -10.74 10.76
N THR A 91 20.73 -11.63 9.76
CA THR A 91 20.96 -11.26 8.37
C THR A 91 19.81 -10.42 7.81
N LEU A 92 18.57 -10.78 8.15
CA LEU A 92 17.38 -10.05 7.73
C LEU A 92 17.33 -8.65 8.33
N GLU A 93 17.67 -8.51 9.62
CA GLU A 93 17.66 -7.22 10.32
C GLU A 93 18.83 -6.30 9.97
N ALA A 94 19.90 -6.83 9.38
CA ALA A 94 21.08 -6.06 8.98
C ALA A 94 20.94 -5.37 7.61
N TYR A 95 19.79 -5.53 6.92
CA TYR A 95 19.51 -4.97 5.60
C TYR A 95 18.72 -3.66 5.68
#